data_AF-A0A1D6HVR3-F1
#
_entry.id   AF-A0A1D6HVR3-F1
#
_cell.length_a   1.000
_cell.length_b   1.000
_cell.length_c   1.000
_cell.angle_alpha   90.00
_cell.angle_beta   90.00
_cell.angle_gamma   90.00
#
_symmetry.space_group_name_H-M   'P 1'
#
loop_
_entity.id
_entity.type
_entity.pdbx_description
1 polymer ?
#
loop_
_entity_poly.entity_id
_entity_poly.type
_entity_poly.pdbx_seq_one_letter_code
_entity_poly.pdbx_strand_id
1 'polypeptide(L)'
;MLLLIKTLIALSRLAEKGAKLWLDSSSVNAAIITAFKSSCDMKKKGKAGEEVGEKEASSNDRITGDPSVHNGVISAVYNVSPVALAKSVKNDAEIEGMKNSHLSSTKERDAAALAEFWCWLEEEICKSVPLTEVQIAEKLLEFRQKQDGFIETSFDTISGYGANGAIIHYRPTPESCSSVGSDNLFLLDSGAQYIDGTTDITRTVHFGEASPRQKECFTRVLQGHIALDQAVFPERTPGFVLDVLARSSLWKIGLDYRHGTGHGVGAALNVHEGPQSISYRYGNLTALQKGMIVSNEPGYYEDNSFGIRIENLLLVKELNLANSFGGISYLGFEKLTFVPIQSKLIESSLMSPSEINWVNDYHEEVWEKVSPLLSGHSRDWLWKNTRPLLDV
;
A
#
# COMPACT_ATOMS: atom_id res chain seq x y z
N MET A 1 -8.09 22.75 10.95
CA MET A 1 -8.86 23.99 10.70
C MET A 1 -7.98 25.22 10.49
N LEU A 2 -7.03 25.53 11.39
CA LEU A 2 -6.16 26.70 11.28
C LEU A 2 -5.26 26.71 10.01
N LEU A 3 -4.74 25.55 9.61
CA LEU A 3 -3.92 25.40 8.40
C LEU A 3 -4.73 25.70 7.13
N LEU A 4 -5.94 25.16 7.03
CA LEU A 4 -6.85 25.39 5.90
C LEU A 4 -7.18 26.88 5.76
N ILE A 5 -7.47 27.58 6.86
CA ILE A 5 -7.76 29.02 6.85
C ILE A 5 -6.56 29.82 6.33
N LYS A 6 -5.33 29.50 6.77
CA LYS A 6 -4.11 30.15 6.28
C LYS A 6 -3.89 29.90 4.78
N THR A 7 -4.14 28.67 4.31
CA THR A 7 -4.05 28.32 2.89
C THR A 7 -5.07 29.10 2.05
N LEU A 8 -6.32 29.19 2.51
CA LEU A 8 -7.38 29.94 1.81
C LEU A 8 -7.05 31.44 1.72
N ILE A 9 -6.50 32.05 2.78
CA ILE A 9 -6.06 33.45 2.76
C ILE A 9 -4.90 33.66 1.78
N ALA A 10 -3.91 32.75 1.77
CA ALA A 10 -2.79 32.82 0.85
C ALA A 10 -3.24 32.72 -0.62
N LEU A 11 -4.20 31.86 -0.91
CA LEU A 11 -4.79 31.69 -2.24
C LEU A 11 -5.54 32.94 -2.71
N SER A 12 -6.31 33.59 -1.84
CA SER A 12 -6.95 34.87 -2.14
C SER A 12 -5.93 35.95 -2.51
N ARG A 13 -4.82 36.05 -1.76
CA ARG A 13 -3.73 37.00 -2.05
C ARG A 13 -3.00 36.69 -3.36
N LEU A 14 -2.82 35.42 -3.70
CA LEU A 14 -2.23 35.02 -4.98
C LEU A 14 -3.15 35.36 -6.16
N ALA A 15 -4.46 35.17 -6.00
CA ALA A 15 -5.46 35.60 -6.97
C ALA A 15 -5.49 37.12 -7.13
N GLU A 16 -5.43 37.89 -6.04
CA GLU A 16 -5.31 39.37 -6.06
C GLU A 16 -4.10 39.81 -6.90
N LYS A 17 -2.96 39.14 -6.76
CA LYS A 17 -1.73 39.40 -7.53
C LYS A 17 -1.77 38.92 -8.98
N GLY A 18 -2.86 38.25 -9.42
CA GLY A 18 -3.01 37.76 -10.78
C GLY A 18 -2.16 36.53 -11.12
N ALA A 19 -1.79 35.75 -10.11
CA ALA A 19 -1.00 34.53 -10.30
C ALA A 19 -1.79 33.45 -11.07
N LYS A 20 -1.08 32.65 -11.87
CA LYS A 20 -1.60 31.39 -12.41
C LYS A 20 -1.26 30.27 -11.44
N LEU A 21 -2.24 29.45 -11.08
CA LEU A 21 -2.07 28.37 -10.14
C LEU A 21 -2.28 27.04 -10.86
N TRP A 22 -1.30 26.15 -10.71
CA TRP A 22 -1.40 24.75 -11.12
C TRP A 22 -1.75 23.94 -9.88
N LEU A 23 -2.93 23.34 -9.90
CA LEU A 23 -3.43 22.52 -8.80
C LEU A 23 -3.68 21.11 -9.32
N ASP A 24 -3.12 20.14 -8.62
CA ASP A 24 -3.45 18.73 -8.84
C ASP A 24 -4.78 18.43 -8.17
N SER A 25 -5.79 18.10 -8.97
CA SER A 25 -7.13 17.80 -8.47
C SER A 25 -7.19 16.57 -7.57
N SER A 26 -6.17 15.69 -7.60
CA SER A 26 -6.12 14.50 -6.75
C SER A 26 -5.63 14.77 -5.32
N SER A 27 -4.93 15.89 -5.09
CA SER A 27 -4.36 16.25 -3.79
C SER A 27 -4.99 17.48 -3.14
N VAL A 28 -5.90 18.15 -3.86
CA VAL A 28 -6.48 19.44 -3.45
C VAL A 28 -7.98 19.30 -3.18
N ASN A 29 -8.39 19.69 -1.96
CA ASN A 29 -9.80 19.71 -1.55
C ASN A 29 -10.63 20.67 -2.42
N ALA A 30 -11.86 20.28 -2.77
CA ALA A 30 -12.84 21.12 -3.49
C ALA A 30 -13.04 22.51 -2.86
N ALA A 31 -12.94 22.66 -1.53
CA ALA A 31 -13.03 23.95 -0.85
C ALA A 31 -11.89 24.92 -1.22
N ILE A 32 -10.67 24.41 -1.40
CA ILE A 32 -9.51 25.19 -1.86
C ILE A 32 -9.74 25.68 -3.29
N ILE A 33 -10.30 24.80 -4.13
CA ILE A 33 -10.66 25.09 -5.52
C ILE A 33 -11.71 26.20 -5.59
N THR A 34 -12.80 26.07 -4.83
CA THR A 34 -13.89 27.05 -4.78
C THR A 34 -13.41 28.41 -4.30
N ALA A 35 -12.56 28.44 -3.26
CA ALA A 35 -12.02 29.68 -2.74
C ALA A 35 -11.16 30.43 -3.77
N PHE A 36 -10.23 29.74 -4.45
CA PHE A 36 -9.40 30.38 -5.47
C PHE A 36 -10.26 30.94 -6.61
N LYS A 37 -11.26 30.18 -7.10
CA LYS A 37 -12.17 30.63 -8.17
C LYS A 37 -12.98 31.87 -7.74
N SER A 38 -13.59 31.83 -6.56
CA SER A 38 -14.36 32.96 -6.01
C SER A 38 -13.50 34.22 -5.91
N SER A 39 -12.25 34.10 -5.44
CA SER A 39 -11.33 35.24 -5.34
C SER A 39 -10.92 35.79 -6.72
N CYS A 40 -10.79 34.93 -7.73
CA CYS A 40 -10.55 35.36 -9.12
C CYS A 40 -11.73 36.15 -9.70
N ASP A 41 -12.97 35.69 -9.45
CA ASP A 41 -14.18 36.33 -9.96
C ASP A 41 -14.52 37.64 -9.23
N MET A 42 -14.20 37.76 -7.94
CA MET A 42 -14.27 39.03 -7.21
C MET A 42 -13.39 40.12 -7.83
N LYS A 43 -12.18 39.77 -8.30
CA LYS A 43 -11.30 40.73 -8.99
C LYS A 43 -11.86 41.16 -10.34
N LYS A 44 -12.51 40.25 -11.09
CA LYS A 44 -13.19 40.60 -12.35
C LYS A 44 -14.31 41.62 -12.12
N LYS A 45 -15.10 41.44 -11.04
CA LYS A 45 -16.16 42.38 -10.66
C LYS A 45 -15.62 43.72 -10.15
N GLY A 46 -14.54 43.72 -9.37
CA GLY A 46 -13.92 44.94 -8.86
C GLY A 46 -13.30 45.85 -9.94
N LYS A 47 -12.90 45.27 -11.08
CA LYS A 47 -12.46 46.06 -12.26
C LYS A 47 -13.61 46.57 -13.15
N ALA A 48 -14.84 46.10 -12.94
CA ALA A 48 -16.00 46.51 -13.71
C ALA A 48 -16.82 47.62 -13.02
N GLY A 49 -16.34 48.14 -11.87
CA GLY A 49 -17.10 49.03 -10.97
C GLY A 49 -16.72 50.51 -10.99
N GLU A 50 -15.96 51.00 -11.97
CA GLU A 50 -15.85 52.44 -12.25
C GLU A 50 -16.62 52.74 -13.55
N GLU A 51 -17.81 53.34 -13.42
CA GLU A 51 -18.74 53.78 -14.48
C GLU A 51 -18.06 54.81 -15.43
N VAL A 52 -18.45 55.01 -16.71
CA VAL A 52 -19.74 55.54 -17.19
C VAL A 52 -19.85 55.34 -18.71
N GLY A 53 -21.05 55.03 -19.21
CA GLY A 53 -21.50 55.51 -20.53
C GLY A 53 -22.24 54.49 -21.38
N GLU A 54 -23.58 54.51 -21.32
CA GLU A 54 -24.46 53.94 -22.33
C GLU A 54 -24.06 54.43 -23.74
N LYS A 55 -23.89 53.49 -24.67
CA LYS A 55 -24.25 53.65 -26.08
C LYS A 55 -24.34 52.30 -26.77
N GLU A 56 -25.55 51.94 -27.14
CA GLU A 56 -25.79 50.95 -28.20
C GLU A 56 -25.21 51.48 -29.53
N ALA A 57 -24.45 50.65 -30.25
CA ALA A 57 -24.73 50.22 -31.62
C ALA A 57 -23.48 49.68 -32.35
N SER A 58 -23.73 48.62 -33.12
CA SER A 58 -23.18 48.33 -34.44
C SER A 58 -21.81 47.64 -34.61
N SER A 59 -21.90 46.59 -35.42
CA SER A 59 -20.94 45.76 -36.14
C SER A 59 -19.71 46.43 -36.78
N ASN A 60 -18.67 45.58 -36.91
CA ASN A 60 -17.45 45.67 -37.74
C ASN A 60 -16.44 46.77 -37.39
N ASP A 61 -15.26 46.39 -36.87
CA ASP A 61 -14.05 46.51 -37.68
C ASP A 61 -12.82 45.77 -37.11
N ARG A 62 -11.82 45.67 -37.99
CA ARG A 62 -10.64 44.80 -38.05
C ARG A 62 -9.57 44.98 -36.96
N ILE A 63 -8.83 43.89 -36.81
CA ILE A 63 -7.50 43.71 -36.21
C ILE A 63 -6.53 44.84 -36.64
N THR A 64 -5.91 45.53 -35.67
CA THR A 64 -4.47 45.93 -35.61
C THR A 64 -4.21 46.87 -34.41
N GLY A 65 -3.23 46.55 -33.55
CA GLY A 65 -2.72 47.50 -32.51
C GLY A 65 -2.02 46.86 -31.29
N ASP A 66 -0.69 47.03 -31.22
CA ASP A 66 0.24 47.11 -30.05
C ASP A 66 0.14 46.13 -28.83
N PRO A 67 1.20 45.35 -28.50
CA PRO A 67 1.21 44.39 -27.39
C PRO A 67 1.68 45.00 -26.06
N SER A 68 1.01 46.05 -25.57
CA SER A 68 1.43 46.71 -24.32
C SER A 68 0.28 47.08 -23.40
N VAL A 69 -0.57 46.10 -23.05
CA VAL A 69 -1.25 45.91 -21.74
C VAL A 69 -1.83 44.50 -21.78
N HIS A 70 -1.11 43.50 -21.25
CA HIS A 70 -1.71 42.19 -21.05
C HIS A 70 -2.70 42.29 -19.88
N ASN A 71 -3.99 42.42 -20.22
CA ASN A 71 -5.09 42.04 -19.34
C ASN A 71 -4.88 40.58 -18.93
N GLY A 72 -4.16 40.37 -17.82
CA GLY A 72 -3.88 39.05 -17.27
C GLY A 72 -5.18 38.37 -16.89
N VAL A 73 -5.73 37.58 -17.80
CA VAL A 73 -6.80 36.64 -17.51
C VAL A 73 -6.25 35.71 -16.45
N ILE A 74 -6.78 35.83 -15.23
CA ILE A 74 -6.44 34.91 -14.15
C ILE A 74 -7.00 33.55 -14.55
N SER A 75 -6.11 32.60 -14.84
CA SER A 75 -6.45 31.26 -15.28
C SER A 75 -5.87 30.26 -14.28
N ALA A 76 -6.73 29.50 -13.61
CA ALA A 76 -6.33 28.24 -12.98
C ALA A 76 -6.43 27.12 -14.01
N VAL A 77 -5.39 26.31 -14.13
CA VAL A 77 -5.42 25.08 -14.91
C VAL A 77 -5.57 23.92 -13.93
N TYR A 78 -6.65 23.17 -14.08
CA TYR A 78 -6.94 21.98 -13.29
C TYR A 78 -6.61 20.79 -14.14
N ASN A 79 -5.63 20.01 -13.71
CA ASN A 79 -5.29 18.76 -14.37
C ASN A 79 -4.74 17.78 -13.33
N VAL A 80 -4.83 16.49 -13.63
CA VAL A 80 -4.11 15.49 -12.86
C VAL A 80 -2.62 15.76 -13.07
N SER A 81 -1.83 15.74 -11.98
CA SER A 81 -0.40 15.90 -12.11
C SER A 81 0.17 14.81 -13.02
N PRO A 82 0.88 15.15 -14.11
CA PRO A 82 1.51 14.14 -14.95
C PRO A 82 2.57 13.34 -14.16
N VAL A 83 3.09 13.91 -13.07
CA VAL A 83 4.03 13.25 -12.16
C VAL A 83 3.38 12.06 -11.45
N ALA A 84 2.07 12.12 -11.15
CA ALA A 84 1.38 11.03 -10.45
C ALA A 84 1.39 9.73 -11.26
N LEU A 85 1.08 9.81 -12.56
CA LEU A 85 1.16 8.65 -13.46
C LEU A 85 2.61 8.29 -13.81
N ALA A 86 3.49 9.28 -13.97
CA ALA A 86 4.89 9.01 -14.29
C ALA A 86 5.59 8.23 -13.17
N LYS A 87 5.37 8.59 -11.90
CA LYS A 87 6.01 7.91 -10.75
C LYS A 87 5.33 6.60 -10.35
N SER A 88 4.11 6.33 -10.82
CA SER A 88 3.47 5.05 -10.52
C SER A 88 4.07 3.90 -11.32
N VAL A 89 4.60 4.17 -12.51
CA VAL A 89 5.29 3.20 -13.36
C VAL A 89 6.79 3.31 -13.12
N LYS A 90 7.34 2.38 -12.33
CA LYS A 90 8.75 2.40 -11.95
C LYS A 90 9.62 2.03 -13.15
N ASN A 91 10.74 2.74 -13.30
CA ASN A 91 11.78 2.37 -14.25
C ASN A 91 12.65 1.23 -13.70
N ASP A 92 13.55 0.68 -14.53
CA ASP A 92 14.37 -0.49 -14.15
C ASP A 92 15.22 -0.24 -12.90
N ALA A 93 15.77 0.97 -12.71
CA ALA A 93 16.57 1.29 -11.53
C ALA A 93 15.72 1.38 -10.26
N GLU A 94 14.51 1.94 -10.35
CA GLU A 94 13.55 1.96 -9.24
C GLU A 94 13.05 0.56 -8.89
N ILE A 95 12.81 -0.29 -9.90
CA ILE A 95 12.41 -1.69 -9.70
C ILE A 95 13.53 -2.46 -9.00
N GLU A 96 14.77 -2.33 -9.45
CA GLU A 96 15.93 -2.95 -8.80
C GLU A 96 16.12 -2.42 -7.38
N GLY A 97 15.92 -1.11 -7.15
CA GLY A 97 15.94 -0.53 -5.80
C GLY A 97 14.90 -1.15 -4.88
N MET A 98 13.65 -1.25 -5.34
CA MET A 98 12.54 -1.88 -4.61
C MET A 98 12.77 -3.36 -4.34
N LYS A 99 13.33 -4.10 -5.31
CA LYS A 99 13.72 -5.51 -5.10
C LYS A 99 14.78 -5.62 -4.03
N ASN A 100 15.84 -4.82 -4.15
CA ASN A 100 16.91 -4.82 -3.17
C ASN A 100 16.39 -4.45 -1.79
N SER A 101 15.50 -3.44 -1.63
CA SER A 101 14.94 -3.03 -0.33
C SER A 101 14.21 -4.16 0.40
N HIS A 102 13.60 -5.10 -0.33
CA HIS A 102 12.97 -6.29 0.26
C HIS A 102 13.99 -7.41 0.49
N LEU A 103 14.92 -7.59 -0.45
CA LEU A 103 15.88 -8.68 -0.45
C LEU A 103 17.14 -8.30 -1.25
N SER A 104 18.30 -8.28 -0.59
CA SER A 104 19.58 -8.06 -1.27
C SER A 104 20.68 -8.94 -0.70
N SER A 105 21.43 -9.62 -1.58
CA SER A 105 22.51 -10.54 -1.21
C SER A 105 23.79 -9.87 -0.72
N THR A 106 23.93 -8.56 -0.93
CA THR A 106 25.17 -7.82 -0.59
C THR A 106 24.99 -6.85 0.57
N LYS A 107 23.74 -6.61 0.97
CA LYS A 107 23.35 -5.51 1.85
C LYS A 107 22.48 -5.93 3.04
N GLU A 108 21.85 -7.11 2.91
CA GLU A 108 20.86 -7.75 3.81
C GLU A 108 19.76 -6.76 4.26
N ARG A 109 18.52 -7.02 3.86
CA ARG A 109 17.42 -6.04 3.92
C ARG A 109 16.13 -6.70 4.39
N ASP A 110 14.96 -6.12 4.16
CA ASP A 110 13.78 -6.31 5.03
C ASP A 110 13.42 -7.78 5.35
N ALA A 111 13.55 -8.71 4.39
CA ALA A 111 13.34 -10.14 4.61
C ALA A 111 14.28 -10.75 5.68
N ALA A 112 15.57 -10.37 5.68
CA ALA A 112 16.54 -10.84 6.67
C ALA A 112 16.25 -10.24 8.05
N ALA A 113 16.01 -8.93 8.14
CA ALA A 113 15.61 -8.27 9.39
C ALA A 113 14.36 -8.90 10.00
N LEU A 114 13.36 -9.19 9.18
CA LEU A 114 12.13 -9.83 9.63
C LEU A 114 12.37 -11.27 10.08
N ALA A 115 13.17 -12.07 9.36
CA ALA A 115 13.47 -13.44 9.77
C ALA A 115 14.23 -13.51 11.11
N GLU A 116 15.21 -12.62 11.32
CA GLU A 116 15.90 -12.51 12.61
C GLU A 116 14.96 -12.04 13.73
N PHE A 117 14.12 -11.05 13.44
CA PHE A 117 13.14 -10.54 14.38
C PHE A 117 12.12 -11.60 14.79
N TRP A 118 11.55 -12.34 13.83
CA TRP A 118 10.56 -13.38 14.13
C TRP A 118 11.17 -14.54 14.92
N CYS A 119 12.41 -14.93 14.58
CA CYS A 119 13.17 -15.89 15.37
C CYS A 119 13.33 -15.41 16.82
N TRP A 120 13.78 -14.17 17.02
CA TRP A 120 13.92 -13.57 18.34
C TRP A 120 12.59 -13.53 19.10
N LEU A 121 11.51 -13.09 18.45
CA LEU A 121 10.21 -12.94 19.09
C LEU A 121 9.65 -14.29 19.55
N GLU A 122 9.73 -15.32 18.70
CA GLU A 122 9.31 -16.68 19.08
C GLU A 122 10.11 -17.21 20.27
N GLU A 123 11.43 -17.00 20.30
CA GLU A 123 12.27 -17.41 21.42
C GLU A 123 11.91 -16.71 22.74
N GLU A 124 11.67 -15.41 22.71
CA GLU A 124 11.31 -14.65 23.91
C GLU A 124 9.92 -15.01 24.43
N ILE A 125 8.94 -15.20 23.55
CA ILE A 125 7.61 -15.69 23.94
C ILE A 125 7.69 -17.12 24.49
N CYS A 126 8.52 -17.99 23.92
CA CYS A 126 8.73 -19.35 24.45
C CYS A 126 9.40 -19.36 25.83
N LYS A 127 10.23 -18.36 26.14
CA LYS A 127 10.83 -18.16 27.47
C LYS A 127 9.87 -17.45 28.45
N SER A 128 8.64 -17.14 28.02
CA SER A 128 7.65 -16.39 28.80
C SER A 128 8.15 -15.00 29.23
N VAL A 129 8.98 -14.35 28.40
CA VAL A 129 9.40 -12.97 28.64
C VAL A 129 8.21 -12.05 28.38
N PRO A 130 7.82 -11.19 29.36
CA PRO A 130 6.68 -10.30 29.18
C PRO A 130 7.03 -9.18 28.20
N LEU A 131 6.47 -9.25 27.00
CA LEU A 131 6.64 -8.25 25.95
C LEU A 131 5.30 -7.58 25.65
N THR A 132 5.29 -6.26 25.63
CA THR A 132 4.14 -5.47 25.16
C THR A 132 4.19 -5.27 23.65
N GLU A 133 3.06 -4.94 23.04
CA GLU A 133 2.97 -4.59 21.62
C GLU A 133 3.92 -3.43 21.24
N VAL A 134 4.09 -2.43 22.12
CA VAL A 134 5.03 -1.32 21.90
C VAL A 134 6.47 -1.82 21.84
N GLN A 135 6.88 -2.63 22.81
CA GLN A 135 8.25 -3.15 22.88
C GLN A 135 8.58 -4.06 21.70
N ILE A 136 7.60 -4.79 21.16
CA ILE A 136 7.79 -5.61 19.96
C ILE A 136 8.01 -4.72 18.73
N ALA A 137 7.22 -3.66 18.57
CA ALA A 137 7.41 -2.69 17.48
C ALA A 137 8.77 -1.98 17.57
N GLU A 138 9.18 -1.56 18.77
CA GLU A 138 10.51 -0.98 19.03
C GLU A 138 11.62 -1.96 18.70
N LYS A 139 11.46 -3.24 19.06
CA LYS A 139 12.47 -4.26 18.73
C LYS A 139 12.59 -4.49 17.23
N LEU A 140 11.48 -4.52 16.51
CA LEU A 140 11.52 -4.65 15.05
C LEU A 140 12.28 -3.48 14.41
N LEU A 141 12.10 -2.26 14.91
CA LEU A 141 12.87 -1.09 14.47
C LEU A 141 14.38 -1.32 14.66
N GLU A 142 14.82 -1.87 15.79
CA GLU A 142 16.24 -2.19 16.02
C GLU A 142 16.80 -3.18 14.99
N PHE A 143 16.02 -4.18 14.56
CA PHE A 143 16.45 -5.12 13.52
C PHE A 143 16.58 -4.44 12.16
N ARG A 144 15.61 -3.59 11.80
CA ARG A 144 15.64 -2.82 10.54
C ARG A 144 16.75 -1.78 10.49
N GLN A 145 17.07 -1.13 11.61
CA GLN A 145 18.17 -0.15 11.71
C GLN A 145 19.55 -0.73 11.41
N LYS A 146 19.72 -2.05 11.51
CA LYS A 146 20.98 -2.73 11.17
C LYS A 146 21.17 -2.93 9.67
N GLN A 147 20.11 -2.83 8.88
CA GLN A 147 20.14 -3.11 7.44
C GLN A 147 20.73 -1.92 6.67
N ASP A 148 21.51 -2.20 5.62
CA ASP A 148 22.16 -1.14 4.82
C ASP A 148 21.13 -0.23 4.13
N GLY A 149 21.32 1.08 4.31
CA GLY A 149 20.49 2.10 3.69
C GLY A 149 19.13 2.30 4.36
N PHE A 150 18.87 1.75 5.55
CA PHE A 150 17.69 2.09 6.34
C PHE A 150 17.66 3.59 6.67
N ILE A 151 16.47 4.21 6.55
CA ILE A 151 16.23 5.62 6.88
C ILE A 151 15.31 5.73 8.10
N GLU A 152 14.09 5.20 7.97
CA GLU A 152 13.04 5.24 8.98
C GLU A 152 11.98 4.16 8.70
N THR A 153 10.97 4.01 9.56
CA THR A 153 9.81 3.17 9.24
C THR A 153 8.97 3.86 8.15
N SER A 154 8.39 3.10 7.22
CA SER A 154 7.56 3.67 6.15
C SER A 154 6.20 4.17 6.66
N PHE A 155 5.78 3.70 7.84
CA PHE A 155 4.62 4.14 8.61
C PHE A 155 4.76 3.67 10.08
N ASP A 156 3.84 4.08 10.94
CA ASP A 156 3.78 3.62 12.33
C ASP A 156 3.42 2.13 12.38
N THR A 157 4.29 1.29 12.95
CA THR A 157 4.07 -0.16 13.02
C THR A 157 2.79 -0.48 13.81
N ILE A 158 1.92 -1.27 13.18
CA ILE A 158 0.73 -1.84 13.82
C ILE A 158 1.15 -3.18 14.42
N SER A 159 1.20 -3.23 15.75
CA SER A 159 1.47 -4.45 16.51
C SER A 159 0.25 -4.75 17.38
N GLY A 160 -0.61 -5.66 16.95
CA GLY A 160 -1.91 -5.93 17.58
C GLY A 160 -2.07 -7.39 18.04
N TYR A 161 -2.24 -7.59 19.34
CA TYR A 161 -2.49 -8.88 19.97
C TYR A 161 -3.97 -9.06 20.31
N GLY A 162 -4.51 -10.22 19.94
CA GLY A 162 -5.93 -10.55 20.16
C GLY A 162 -6.85 -9.45 19.64
N ALA A 163 -7.72 -8.92 20.52
CA ALA A 163 -8.70 -7.91 20.18
C ALA A 163 -8.10 -6.65 19.53
N ASN A 164 -6.86 -6.28 19.87
CA ASN A 164 -6.18 -5.13 19.27
C ASN A 164 -5.88 -5.36 17.78
N GLY A 165 -5.62 -6.61 17.38
CA GLY A 165 -5.44 -6.98 15.97
C GLY A 165 -6.70 -6.77 15.12
N ALA A 166 -7.90 -6.76 15.73
CA ALA A 166 -9.15 -6.49 15.02
C ALA A 166 -9.33 -4.99 14.65
N ILE A 167 -8.54 -4.10 15.23
CA ILE A 167 -8.62 -2.66 14.97
C ILE A 167 -7.69 -2.34 13.78
N ILE A 168 -8.27 -2.13 12.59
CA ILE A 168 -7.55 -1.98 11.31
C ILE A 168 -6.40 -0.96 11.37
N HIS A 169 -6.62 0.20 12.01
CA HIS A 169 -5.60 1.25 12.17
C HIS A 169 -5.11 1.35 13.63
N TYR A 170 -4.94 0.21 14.29
CA TYR A 170 -4.46 0.16 15.67
C TYR A 170 -3.08 0.80 15.81
N ARG A 171 -2.87 1.51 16.92
CA ARG A 171 -1.58 2.12 17.27
C ARG A 171 -1.35 1.89 18.75
N PRO A 172 -0.44 0.97 19.14
CA PRO A 172 -0.15 0.75 20.54
C PRO A 172 0.54 1.97 21.14
N THR A 173 0.17 2.33 22.37
CA THR A 173 0.91 3.29 23.19
C THR A 173 1.27 2.64 24.52
N PRO A 174 2.26 3.16 25.26
CA PRO A 174 2.61 2.63 26.58
C PRO A 174 1.41 2.56 27.54
N GLU A 175 0.46 3.49 27.41
CA GLU A 175 -0.75 3.56 28.23
C GLU A 175 -1.90 2.66 27.71
N SER A 176 -1.83 2.21 26.46
CA SER A 176 -2.90 1.52 25.75
C SER A 176 -2.33 0.41 24.85
N CYS A 177 -1.65 -0.55 25.46
CA CYS A 177 -1.13 -1.76 24.80
C CYS A 177 -1.40 -3.02 25.62
N SER A 178 -1.41 -4.16 24.94
CA SER A 178 -1.51 -5.49 25.53
C SER A 178 -0.12 -6.09 25.72
N SER A 179 -0.01 -6.98 26.72
CA SER A 179 1.09 -7.94 26.77
C SER A 179 0.81 -9.08 25.78
N VAL A 180 1.79 -9.41 24.95
CA VAL A 180 1.68 -10.46 23.95
C VAL A 180 1.96 -11.81 24.59
N GLY A 181 1.02 -12.73 24.41
CA GLY A 181 1.09 -14.10 24.92
C GLY A 181 1.00 -15.13 23.81
N SER A 182 0.66 -16.36 24.20
CA SER A 182 0.55 -17.51 23.28
C SER A 182 -0.88 -18.00 23.08
N ASP A 183 -1.87 -17.36 23.67
CA ASP A 183 -3.27 -17.77 23.70
C ASP A 183 -4.14 -17.09 22.63
N ASN A 184 -3.59 -16.19 21.83
CA ASN A 184 -4.31 -15.51 20.75
C ASN A 184 -3.41 -15.19 19.55
N LEU A 185 -4.03 -14.69 18.48
CA LEU A 185 -3.34 -14.21 17.29
C LEU A 185 -2.59 -12.90 17.58
N PHE A 186 -1.46 -12.75 16.90
CA PHE A 186 -0.66 -11.55 16.86
C PHE A 186 -0.53 -11.09 15.40
N LEU A 187 -1.01 -9.89 15.12
CA LEU A 187 -0.92 -9.23 13.82
C LEU A 187 0.18 -8.18 13.88
N LEU A 188 1.13 -8.26 12.95
CA LEU A 188 2.20 -7.29 12.81
C LEU A 188 2.22 -6.77 11.38
N ASP A 189 1.95 -5.48 11.24
CA ASP A 189 2.00 -4.74 9.99
C ASP A 189 2.98 -3.58 10.10
N SER A 190 3.96 -3.60 9.21
CA SER A 190 5.14 -2.77 9.36
C SER A 190 5.90 -2.65 8.05
N GLY A 191 6.63 -1.54 7.89
CA GLY A 191 7.50 -1.35 6.74
C GLY A 191 8.65 -0.40 7.04
N ALA A 192 9.57 -0.28 6.09
CA ALA A 192 10.75 0.56 6.17
C ALA A 192 10.97 1.39 4.91
N GLN A 193 11.53 2.58 5.11
CA GLN A 193 12.15 3.38 4.08
C GLN A 193 13.63 2.99 4.00
N TYR A 194 14.04 2.58 2.82
CA TYR A 194 15.43 2.45 2.44
C TYR A 194 15.78 3.54 1.42
N ILE A 195 17.07 3.85 1.25
CA ILE A 195 17.55 4.83 0.27
C ILE A 195 17.08 4.59 -1.16
N ASP A 196 16.69 3.36 -1.49
CA ASP A 196 16.36 2.89 -2.82
C ASP A 196 15.00 2.17 -2.91
N GLY A 197 14.22 2.12 -1.83
CA GLY A 197 12.90 1.49 -1.87
C GLY A 197 12.09 1.65 -0.60
N THR A 198 10.80 1.34 -0.69
CA THR A 198 9.85 1.38 0.42
C THR A 198 9.24 -0.01 0.58
N THR A 199 9.17 -0.53 1.80
CA THR A 199 8.55 -1.83 2.10
C THR A 199 7.23 -1.65 2.83
N ASP A 200 6.35 -2.63 2.65
CA ASP A 200 5.09 -2.80 3.36
C ASP A 200 4.80 -4.29 3.49
N ILE A 201 4.52 -4.75 4.70
CA ILE A 201 4.30 -6.16 4.97
C ILE A 201 3.52 -6.36 6.28
N THR A 202 2.48 -7.17 6.15
CA THR A 202 1.73 -7.74 7.26
C THR A 202 1.92 -9.25 7.35
N ARG A 203 2.20 -9.75 8.57
CA ARG A 203 2.06 -11.16 8.94
C ARG A 203 1.18 -11.28 10.18
N THR A 204 0.32 -12.30 10.16
CA THR A 204 -0.45 -12.73 11.33
C THR A 204 0.07 -14.09 11.77
N VAL A 205 0.36 -14.23 13.05
CA VAL A 205 0.93 -15.45 13.66
C VAL A 205 0.17 -15.81 14.94
N HIS A 206 0.39 -17.02 15.43
CA HIS A 206 -0.01 -17.47 16.76
C HIS A 206 1.19 -18.12 17.43
N PHE A 207 1.42 -17.88 18.72
CA PHE A 207 2.58 -18.48 19.41
C PHE A 207 2.24 -19.82 20.11
N GLY A 208 0.98 -20.08 20.45
CA GLY A 208 0.47 -21.39 20.90
C GLY A 208 -0.36 -22.11 19.83
N GLU A 209 -1.52 -22.63 20.23
CA GLU A 209 -2.50 -23.33 19.38
C GLU A 209 -3.68 -22.44 18.99
N ALA A 210 -3.89 -22.25 17.68
CA ALA A 210 -5.02 -21.47 17.18
C ALA A 210 -6.33 -22.27 17.18
N SER A 211 -7.44 -21.60 17.51
CA SER A 211 -8.79 -22.17 17.46
C SER A 211 -9.22 -22.50 16.02
N PRO A 212 -10.21 -23.41 15.83
CA PRO A 212 -10.76 -23.72 14.51
C PRO A 212 -11.28 -22.47 13.77
N ARG A 213 -11.89 -21.53 14.49
CA ARG A 213 -12.39 -20.27 13.92
C ARG A 213 -11.26 -19.37 13.40
N GLN A 214 -10.16 -19.25 14.15
CA GLN A 214 -8.98 -18.50 13.71
C GLN A 214 -8.34 -19.14 12.47
N LYS A 215 -8.22 -20.48 12.43
CA LYS A 215 -7.68 -21.20 11.27
C LYS A 215 -8.57 -21.08 10.03
N GLU A 216 -9.89 -21.20 10.18
CA GLU A 216 -10.85 -21.01 9.10
C GLU A 216 -10.68 -19.60 8.50
N CYS A 217 -10.74 -18.55 9.33
CA CYS A 217 -10.64 -17.17 8.86
C CYS A 217 -9.28 -16.88 8.23
N PHE A 218 -8.19 -17.37 8.83
CA PHE A 218 -6.84 -17.22 8.27
C PHE A 218 -6.73 -17.85 6.90
N THR A 219 -7.26 -19.07 6.77
CA THR A 219 -7.24 -19.79 5.50
C THR A 219 -8.06 -19.07 4.45
N ARG A 220 -9.24 -18.51 4.79
CA ARG A 220 -10.01 -17.70 3.83
C ARG A 220 -9.25 -16.46 3.36
N VAL A 221 -8.59 -15.75 4.27
CA VAL A 221 -7.74 -14.60 3.91
C VAL A 221 -6.60 -15.04 3.00
N LEU A 222 -5.93 -16.16 3.32
CA LEU A 222 -4.86 -16.72 2.51
C LEU A 222 -5.35 -17.11 1.10
N GLN A 223 -6.51 -17.76 0.96
CA GLN A 223 -7.10 -18.07 -0.35
C GLN A 223 -7.30 -16.80 -1.20
N GLY A 224 -7.73 -15.71 -0.57
CA GLY A 224 -7.84 -14.41 -1.24
C GLY A 224 -6.49 -13.85 -1.69
N HIS A 225 -5.49 -13.94 -0.81
CA HIS A 225 -4.13 -13.50 -1.11
C HIS A 225 -3.53 -14.28 -2.29
N ILE A 226 -3.68 -15.61 -2.29
CA ILE A 226 -3.22 -16.50 -3.36
C ILE A 226 -3.94 -16.18 -4.68
N ALA A 227 -5.26 -16.03 -4.64
CA ALA A 227 -6.06 -15.75 -5.83
C ALA A 227 -5.64 -14.45 -6.52
N LEU A 228 -5.25 -13.42 -5.76
CA LEU A 228 -4.73 -12.18 -6.32
C LEU A 228 -3.27 -12.31 -6.79
N ASP A 229 -2.41 -12.98 -6.01
CA ASP A 229 -1.00 -13.20 -6.37
C ASP A 229 -0.84 -13.95 -7.71
N GLN A 230 -1.71 -14.94 -7.95
CA GLN A 230 -1.70 -15.75 -9.18
C GLN A 230 -2.50 -15.14 -10.34
N ALA A 231 -3.09 -13.95 -10.17
CA ALA A 231 -3.97 -13.39 -11.19
C ALA A 231 -3.22 -13.09 -12.49
N VAL A 232 -3.79 -13.55 -13.61
CA VAL A 232 -3.36 -13.24 -14.98
C VAL A 232 -4.50 -12.53 -15.67
N PHE A 233 -4.26 -11.31 -16.15
CA PHE A 233 -5.31 -10.42 -16.64
C PHE A 233 -4.85 -9.63 -17.86
N PRO A 234 -5.76 -9.23 -18.78
CA PRO A 234 -5.38 -8.42 -19.92
C PRO A 234 -4.89 -7.04 -19.48
N GLU A 235 -3.95 -6.46 -20.22
CA GLU A 235 -3.57 -5.06 -20.06
C GLU A 235 -4.82 -4.14 -20.10
N ARG A 236 -4.74 -2.97 -19.47
CA ARG A 236 -5.82 -1.97 -19.36
C ARG A 236 -6.94 -2.36 -18.38
N THR A 237 -6.81 -3.48 -17.68
CA THR A 237 -7.68 -3.84 -16.56
C THR A 237 -7.48 -2.88 -15.39
N PRO A 238 -8.52 -2.14 -14.94
CA PRO A 238 -8.47 -1.37 -13.70
C PRO A 238 -8.33 -2.25 -12.47
N GLY A 239 -7.55 -1.80 -11.48
CA GLY A 239 -7.28 -2.61 -10.28
C GLY A 239 -8.54 -2.96 -9.47
N PHE A 240 -9.60 -2.15 -9.50
CA PHE A 240 -10.87 -2.46 -8.83
C PHE A 240 -11.52 -3.76 -9.32
N VAL A 241 -11.26 -4.17 -10.57
CA VAL A 241 -11.79 -5.41 -11.15
C VAL A 241 -11.17 -6.65 -10.49
N LEU A 242 -9.94 -6.52 -9.98
CA LEU A 242 -9.21 -7.63 -9.35
C LEU A 242 -9.51 -7.77 -7.85
N ASP A 243 -10.04 -6.74 -7.20
CA ASP A 243 -10.31 -6.71 -5.75
C ASP A 243 -11.21 -7.87 -5.29
N VAL A 244 -12.18 -8.27 -6.13
CA VAL A 244 -13.10 -9.38 -5.82
C VAL A 244 -12.39 -10.73 -5.68
N LEU A 245 -11.25 -10.94 -6.35
CA LEU A 245 -10.49 -12.19 -6.26
C LEU A 245 -10.09 -12.45 -4.81
N ALA A 246 -9.64 -11.41 -4.12
CA ALA A 246 -9.18 -11.48 -2.74
C ALA A 246 -10.31 -11.58 -1.70
N ARG A 247 -11.54 -11.25 -2.07
CA ARG A 247 -12.73 -11.31 -1.18
C ARG A 247 -13.52 -12.59 -1.33
N SER A 248 -13.42 -13.24 -2.48
CA SER A 248 -14.34 -14.31 -2.89
C SER A 248 -14.43 -15.47 -1.89
N SER A 249 -13.32 -15.84 -1.25
CA SER A 249 -13.24 -16.89 -0.23
C SER A 249 -13.97 -16.51 1.07
N LEU A 250 -13.84 -15.26 1.53
CA LEU A 250 -14.53 -14.73 2.70
C LEU A 250 -16.04 -14.59 2.45
N TRP A 251 -16.43 -14.09 1.28
CA TRP A 251 -17.83 -13.91 0.91
C TRP A 251 -18.62 -15.23 0.90
N LYS A 252 -17.98 -16.36 0.53
CA LYS A 252 -18.61 -17.69 0.59
C LYS A 252 -19.14 -18.07 1.97
N ILE A 253 -18.59 -17.49 3.03
CA ILE A 253 -19.00 -17.72 4.42
C ILE A 253 -19.58 -16.46 5.08
N GLY A 254 -19.92 -15.44 4.29
CA GLY A 254 -20.56 -14.21 4.77
C GLY A 254 -19.62 -13.24 5.52
N LEU A 255 -18.31 -13.37 5.35
CA LEU A 255 -17.31 -12.48 5.94
C LEU A 255 -16.79 -11.47 4.92
N ASP A 256 -16.24 -10.34 5.37
CA ASP A 256 -15.63 -9.30 4.53
C ASP A 256 -14.64 -8.44 5.34
N TYR A 257 -13.91 -7.54 4.68
CA TYR A 257 -13.03 -6.55 5.31
C TYR A 257 -13.27 -5.12 4.79
N ARG A 258 -13.10 -4.12 5.66
CA ARG A 258 -13.54 -2.73 5.43
C ARG A 258 -12.46 -1.80 4.87
N HIS A 259 -11.46 -2.35 4.18
CA HIS A 259 -10.41 -1.61 3.48
C HIS A 259 -10.23 -2.12 2.04
N GLY A 260 -9.43 -1.42 1.23
CA GLY A 260 -9.07 -1.91 -0.11
C GLY A 260 -8.15 -3.13 -0.01
N THR A 261 -8.12 -3.96 -1.05
CA THR A 261 -7.20 -5.11 -1.11
C THR A 261 -5.75 -4.72 -1.37
N GLY A 262 -5.50 -3.53 -1.92
CA GLY A 262 -4.17 -3.00 -2.06
C GLY A 262 -4.10 -1.58 -2.59
N HIS A 263 -2.93 -0.97 -2.44
CA HIS A 263 -2.59 0.37 -2.90
C HIS A 263 -1.26 0.36 -3.64
N GLY A 264 -0.98 1.38 -4.45
CA GLY A 264 0.36 1.53 -5.01
C GLY A 264 1.39 1.92 -3.94
N VAL A 265 2.66 1.65 -4.22
CA VAL A 265 3.80 1.96 -3.33
C VAL A 265 4.86 2.73 -4.09
N GLY A 266 5.40 3.79 -3.46
CA GLY A 266 6.48 4.59 -4.00
C GLY A 266 7.86 3.94 -3.88
N ALA A 267 8.81 4.37 -4.72
CA ALA A 267 10.21 3.97 -4.59
C ALA A 267 10.95 4.97 -3.71
N ALA A 268 11.23 4.60 -2.45
CA ALA A 268 11.78 5.51 -1.41
C ALA A 268 10.90 6.77 -1.21
N LEU A 269 9.59 6.57 -1.22
CA LEU A 269 8.56 7.61 -1.17
C LEU A 269 7.37 7.14 -0.31
N ASN A 270 6.18 7.69 -0.52
CA ASN A 270 5.01 7.30 0.25
C ASN A 270 4.70 5.80 0.10
N VAL A 271 4.46 5.14 1.23
CA VAL A 271 4.01 3.74 1.26
C VAL A 271 2.63 3.59 0.61
N HIS A 272 1.74 4.56 0.85
CA HIS A 272 0.46 4.68 0.16
C HIS A 272 0.57 5.67 -1.00
N GLU A 273 0.66 5.15 -2.23
CA GLU A 273 0.93 5.94 -3.43
C GLU A 273 -0.02 5.60 -4.59
N GLY A 274 -0.88 6.56 -4.97
CA GLY A 274 -1.70 6.46 -6.18
C GLY A 274 -0.95 6.85 -7.47
N PRO A 275 -1.62 6.79 -8.64
CA PRO A 275 -3.07 6.64 -8.79
C PRO A 275 -3.60 5.20 -8.81
N GLN A 276 -2.76 4.18 -8.95
CA GLN A 276 -3.20 2.78 -8.99
C GLN A 276 -3.58 2.26 -7.61
N SER A 277 -4.63 1.43 -7.55
CA SER A 277 -5.00 0.67 -6.35
C SER A 277 -5.86 -0.53 -6.74
N ILE A 278 -5.92 -1.53 -5.85
CA ILE A 278 -6.81 -2.69 -5.95
C ILE A 278 -7.84 -2.54 -4.83
N SER A 279 -9.01 -2.00 -5.16
CA SER A 279 -10.00 -1.64 -4.14
C SER A 279 -11.40 -1.65 -4.74
N TYR A 280 -12.37 -2.20 -4.00
CA TYR A 280 -13.81 -2.19 -4.34
C TYR A 280 -14.39 -0.78 -4.59
N ARG A 281 -13.70 0.27 -4.15
CA ARG A 281 -14.09 1.67 -4.38
C ARG A 281 -14.05 1.99 -5.88
N TYR A 282 -15.21 1.91 -6.53
CA TYR A 282 -15.46 2.11 -7.97
C TYR A 282 -15.03 3.47 -8.55
N GLY A 283 -14.54 4.41 -7.72
CA GLY A 283 -14.08 5.72 -8.16
C GLY A 283 -12.69 5.72 -8.82
N ASN A 284 -11.91 4.65 -8.67
CA ASN A 284 -10.58 4.54 -9.28
C ASN A 284 -10.59 3.61 -10.49
N LEU A 285 -10.54 4.20 -11.69
CA LEU A 285 -10.50 3.48 -12.97
C LEU A 285 -9.08 3.33 -13.53
N THR A 286 -8.06 3.61 -12.73
CA THR A 286 -6.66 3.49 -13.16
C THR A 286 -6.33 2.03 -13.49
N ALA A 287 -5.98 1.79 -14.75
CA ALA A 287 -5.47 0.50 -15.21
C ALA A 287 -4.12 0.18 -14.55
N LEU A 288 -3.95 -1.08 -14.14
CA LEU A 288 -2.62 -1.58 -13.78
C LEU A 288 -1.75 -1.66 -15.03
N GLN A 289 -0.50 -1.25 -14.89
CA GLN A 289 0.50 -1.22 -15.97
C GLN A 289 1.78 -1.89 -15.50
N LYS A 290 2.52 -2.48 -16.45
CA LYS A 290 3.87 -3.00 -16.20
C LYS A 290 4.73 -1.95 -15.50
N GLY A 291 5.46 -2.34 -14.47
CA GLY A 291 6.30 -1.44 -13.67
C GLY A 291 5.58 -0.80 -12.49
N MET A 292 4.26 -0.93 -12.37
CA MET A 292 3.55 -0.54 -11.15
C MET A 292 3.85 -1.52 -10.02
N ILE A 293 3.97 -1.01 -8.80
CA ILE A 293 4.05 -1.82 -7.58
C ILE A 293 2.78 -1.56 -6.77
N VAL A 294 2.19 -2.65 -6.25
CA VAL A 294 0.96 -2.63 -5.44
C VAL A 294 1.08 -3.59 -4.25
N SER A 295 0.41 -3.29 -3.14
CA SER A 295 0.16 -4.27 -2.07
C SER A 295 -0.92 -5.29 -2.47
N ASN A 296 -0.84 -6.48 -1.87
CA ASN A 296 -1.84 -7.53 -1.88
C ASN A 296 -2.09 -7.95 -0.44
N GLU A 297 -3.09 -7.36 0.19
CA GLU A 297 -3.26 -7.33 1.65
C GLU A 297 -4.70 -7.65 2.12
N PRO A 298 -5.35 -8.75 1.66
CA PRO A 298 -6.65 -9.11 2.20
C PRO A 298 -6.58 -9.35 3.72
N GLY A 299 -7.71 -9.16 4.39
CA GLY A 299 -7.81 -9.35 5.83
C GLY A 299 -9.19 -9.77 6.31
N TYR A 300 -9.29 -10.01 7.61
CA TYR A 300 -10.54 -10.22 8.33
C TYR A 300 -10.36 -9.80 9.78
N TYR A 301 -11.38 -9.15 10.35
CA TYR A 301 -11.32 -8.55 11.68
C TYR A 301 -12.57 -8.94 12.46
N GLU A 302 -12.39 -9.77 13.49
CA GLU A 302 -13.44 -10.22 14.41
C GLU A 302 -13.41 -9.30 15.63
N ASP A 303 -14.36 -8.35 15.68
CA ASP A 303 -14.42 -7.31 16.71
C ASP A 303 -14.29 -7.89 18.13
N ASN A 304 -13.41 -7.31 18.94
CA ASN A 304 -13.11 -7.73 20.30
C ASN A 304 -12.50 -9.15 20.45
N SER A 305 -12.02 -9.76 19.36
CA SER A 305 -11.45 -11.11 19.39
C SER A 305 -10.06 -11.20 18.77
N PHE A 306 -9.95 -11.02 17.46
CA PHE A 306 -8.70 -11.13 16.71
C PHE A 306 -8.79 -10.44 15.34
N GLY A 307 -7.64 -10.12 14.75
CA GLY A 307 -7.56 -9.71 13.36
C GLY A 307 -6.50 -10.48 12.59
N ILE A 308 -6.71 -10.55 11.28
CA ILE A 308 -5.87 -11.26 10.33
C ILE A 308 -5.67 -10.36 9.13
N ARG A 309 -4.43 -10.22 8.69
CA ARG A 309 -4.06 -9.67 7.38
C ARG A 309 -2.80 -10.38 6.89
N ILE A 310 -2.77 -10.66 5.59
CA ILE A 310 -1.62 -11.28 4.92
C ILE A 310 -1.26 -10.39 3.74
N GLU A 311 -0.08 -9.80 3.80
CA GLU A 311 0.31 -8.77 2.86
C GLU A 311 1.68 -9.01 2.25
N ASN A 312 1.75 -8.83 0.93
CA ASN A 312 2.99 -8.78 0.15
C ASN A 312 2.92 -7.61 -0.84
N LEU A 313 4.07 -7.06 -1.22
CA LEU A 313 4.18 -6.19 -2.38
C LEU A 313 4.44 -6.99 -3.65
N LEU A 314 3.77 -6.57 -4.72
CA LEU A 314 3.78 -7.19 -6.04
C LEU A 314 4.16 -6.16 -7.10
N LEU A 315 5.11 -6.53 -7.96
CA LEU A 315 5.45 -5.81 -9.18
C LEU A 315 4.57 -6.32 -10.34
N VAL A 316 3.86 -5.43 -11.01
CA VAL A 316 3.11 -5.75 -12.22
C VAL A 316 4.08 -5.97 -13.38
N LYS A 317 4.00 -7.13 -14.03
CA LYS A 317 4.83 -7.51 -15.17
C LYS A 317 4.00 -8.02 -16.33
N GLU A 318 4.56 -7.89 -17.53
CA GLU A 318 4.02 -8.56 -18.71
C GLU A 318 4.38 -10.06 -18.66
N LEU A 319 3.43 -10.90 -19.07
CA LEU A 319 3.60 -12.35 -19.16
C LEU A 319 3.68 -12.78 -20.62
N ASN A 320 4.63 -13.68 -20.91
CA ASN A 320 4.72 -14.31 -22.22
C ASN A 320 3.77 -15.51 -22.27
N LEU A 321 2.56 -15.31 -22.79
CA LEU A 321 1.55 -16.35 -22.92
C LEU A 321 1.49 -16.88 -24.36
N ALA A 322 1.06 -18.14 -24.52
CA ALA A 322 0.92 -18.78 -25.83
C ALA A 322 -0.12 -18.11 -26.74
N ASN A 323 -1.04 -17.32 -26.19
CA ASN A 323 -2.13 -16.68 -26.90
C ASN A 323 -2.17 -15.18 -26.59
N SER A 324 -2.62 -14.38 -27.56
CA SER A 324 -2.94 -12.96 -27.40
C SER A 324 -4.32 -12.67 -28.03
N PHE A 325 -5.37 -12.81 -27.23
CA PHE A 325 -6.73 -12.57 -27.70
C PHE A 325 -6.95 -11.08 -27.96
N GLY A 326 -7.38 -10.74 -29.19
CA GLY A 326 -7.56 -9.35 -29.60
C GLY A 326 -6.27 -8.54 -29.75
N GLY A 327 -5.10 -9.19 -29.77
CA GLY A 327 -3.79 -8.53 -29.87
C GLY A 327 -3.39 -7.75 -28.61
N ILE A 328 -3.99 -8.07 -27.46
CA ILE A 328 -3.70 -7.44 -26.17
C ILE A 328 -2.71 -8.31 -25.38
N SER A 329 -1.70 -7.68 -24.78
CA SER A 329 -0.77 -8.34 -23.85
C SER A 329 -1.45 -8.65 -22.52
N TYR A 330 -0.94 -9.66 -21.82
CA TYR A 330 -1.44 -10.03 -20.49
C TYR A 330 -0.39 -9.68 -19.43
N LEU A 331 -0.90 -9.25 -18.28
CA LEU A 331 -0.13 -8.90 -17.11
C LEU A 331 -0.34 -9.95 -16.01
N GLY A 332 0.61 -9.98 -15.10
CA GLY A 332 0.54 -10.68 -13.83
C GLY A 332 1.50 -10.04 -12.84
N PHE A 333 1.90 -10.79 -11.83
CA PHE A 333 2.69 -10.27 -10.72
C PHE A 333 4.04 -10.97 -10.54
N GLU A 334 5.01 -10.23 -10.02
CA GLU A 334 6.25 -10.74 -9.44
C GLU A 334 6.33 -10.29 -7.99
N LYS A 335 6.63 -11.25 -7.10
CA LYS A 335 6.68 -11.02 -5.66
C LYS A 335 7.92 -10.22 -5.29
N LEU A 336 7.76 -9.22 -4.44
CA LEU A 336 8.88 -8.51 -3.80
C LEU A 336 9.10 -8.99 -2.37
N THR A 337 8.04 -9.35 -1.66
CA THR A 337 8.09 -9.73 -0.23
C THR A 337 8.37 -11.22 -0.02
N PHE A 338 9.46 -11.53 0.69
CA PHE A 338 9.89 -12.91 1.00
C PHE A 338 9.96 -13.15 2.52
N VAL A 339 8.83 -13.45 3.15
CA VAL A 339 8.73 -13.83 4.58
C VAL A 339 7.71 -14.95 4.72
N PRO A 340 7.98 -16.02 5.48
CA PRO A 340 7.06 -17.16 5.59
C PRO A 340 5.65 -16.74 6.03
N ILE A 341 4.65 -17.48 5.54
CA ILE A 341 3.26 -17.42 6.01
C ILE A 341 3.08 -18.61 6.95
N GLN A 342 2.58 -18.37 8.17
CA GLN A 342 2.64 -19.38 9.23
C GLN A 342 1.74 -20.60 8.95
N SER A 343 2.36 -21.73 8.58
CA SER A 343 1.67 -22.96 8.14
C SER A 343 0.68 -23.53 9.15
N LYS A 344 0.95 -23.41 10.46
CA LYS A 344 0.05 -23.95 11.50
C LYS A 344 -1.31 -23.25 11.61
N LEU A 345 -1.47 -22.10 10.98
CA LEU A 345 -2.74 -21.38 10.88
C LEU A 345 -3.60 -21.83 9.70
N ILE A 346 -3.04 -22.63 8.78
CA ILE A 346 -3.72 -23.09 7.58
C ILE A 346 -4.55 -24.33 7.92
N GLU A 347 -5.85 -24.25 7.67
CA GLU A 347 -6.78 -25.36 7.68
C GLU A 347 -6.74 -26.04 6.30
N SER A 348 -5.90 -27.06 6.17
CA SER A 348 -5.62 -27.73 4.90
C SER A 348 -6.86 -28.32 4.23
N SER A 349 -7.88 -28.72 5.02
CA SER A 349 -9.15 -29.21 4.49
C SER A 349 -9.95 -28.17 3.68
N LEU A 350 -9.63 -26.88 3.82
CA LEU A 350 -10.23 -25.79 3.05
C LEU A 350 -9.42 -25.41 1.80
N MET A 351 -8.21 -25.94 1.66
CA MET A 351 -7.28 -25.60 0.59
C MET A 351 -7.41 -26.60 -0.56
N SER A 352 -7.40 -26.08 -1.78
CA SER A 352 -7.24 -26.89 -2.99
C SER A 352 -5.78 -27.35 -3.15
N PRO A 353 -5.52 -28.43 -3.91
CA PRO A 353 -4.16 -28.86 -4.21
C PRO A 353 -3.29 -27.76 -4.84
N SER A 354 -3.87 -26.90 -5.68
CA SER A 354 -3.15 -25.77 -6.28
C SER A 354 -2.77 -24.69 -5.26
N GLU A 355 -3.62 -24.44 -4.25
CA GLU A 355 -3.31 -23.49 -3.18
C GLU A 355 -2.24 -24.05 -2.23
N ILE A 356 -2.27 -25.36 -1.95
CA ILE A 356 -1.21 -26.05 -1.18
C ILE A 356 0.12 -25.94 -1.91
N ASN A 357 0.15 -26.26 -3.21
CA ASN A 357 1.36 -26.13 -4.03
C ASN A 357 1.87 -24.70 -4.05
N TRP A 358 0.99 -23.69 -4.18
CA TRP A 358 1.42 -22.29 -4.10
C TRP A 358 2.11 -21.95 -2.79
N VAL A 359 1.61 -22.44 -1.65
CA VAL A 359 2.25 -22.20 -0.34
C VAL A 359 3.62 -22.85 -0.29
N ASN A 360 3.73 -24.10 -0.78
CA ASN A 360 4.99 -24.83 -0.82
C ASN A 360 6.02 -24.15 -1.72
N ASP A 361 5.62 -23.76 -2.93
CA ASP A 361 6.46 -23.05 -3.89
C ASP A 361 6.91 -21.69 -3.32
N TYR A 362 5.99 -20.94 -2.69
CA TYR A 362 6.33 -19.67 -2.04
C TYR A 362 7.33 -19.87 -0.90
N HIS A 363 7.14 -20.88 -0.06
CA HIS A 363 8.05 -21.18 1.05
C HIS A 363 9.41 -21.67 0.56
N GLU A 364 9.46 -22.46 -0.52
CA GLU A 364 10.70 -22.85 -1.18
C GLU A 364 11.44 -21.62 -1.70
N GLU A 365 10.75 -20.71 -2.41
CA GLU A 365 11.35 -19.44 -2.86
C GLU A 365 11.88 -18.61 -1.69
N VAL A 366 11.13 -18.50 -0.59
CA VAL A 366 11.57 -17.79 0.63
C VAL A 366 12.82 -18.44 1.21
N TRP A 367 12.87 -19.76 1.29
CA TRP A 367 14.05 -20.48 1.78
C TRP A 367 15.27 -20.23 0.89
N GLU A 368 15.14 -20.43 -0.42
CA GLU A 368 16.24 -20.27 -1.38
C GLU A 368 16.81 -18.85 -1.36
N LYS A 369 15.93 -17.86 -1.28
CA LYS A 369 16.31 -16.44 -1.37
C LYS A 369 16.81 -15.86 -0.05
N VAL A 370 16.20 -16.22 1.08
CA VAL A 370 16.49 -15.60 2.38
C VAL A 370 17.50 -16.39 3.18
N SER A 371 17.54 -17.72 3.08
CA SER A 371 18.49 -18.52 3.88
C SER A 371 19.97 -18.15 3.69
N PRO A 372 20.47 -17.77 2.50
CA PRO A 372 21.86 -17.36 2.32
C PRO A 372 22.23 -16.08 3.07
N LEU A 373 21.24 -15.29 3.47
CA LEU A 373 21.38 -14.03 4.22
C LEU A 373 21.37 -14.24 5.74
N LEU A 374 21.15 -15.48 6.19
CA LEU A 374 20.95 -15.81 7.59
C LEU A 374 21.98 -16.83 8.07
N SER A 375 22.24 -16.80 9.38
CA SER A 375 23.13 -17.75 10.05
C SER A 375 22.56 -18.17 11.42
N GLY A 376 23.01 -19.33 11.91
CA GLY A 376 22.61 -19.82 13.24
C GLY A 376 21.09 -19.98 13.41
N HIS A 377 20.59 -19.49 14.54
CA HIS A 377 19.19 -19.66 14.98
C HIS A 377 18.17 -19.12 13.97
N SER A 378 18.41 -17.96 13.35
CA SER A 378 17.47 -17.36 12.39
C SER A 378 17.35 -18.18 11.11
N ARG A 379 18.45 -18.80 10.64
CA ARG A 379 18.43 -19.73 9.51
C ARG A 379 17.66 -21.01 9.84
N ASP A 380 17.84 -21.56 11.04
CA ASP A 380 17.11 -22.74 11.50
C ASP A 380 15.61 -22.45 11.69
N TRP A 381 15.29 -21.25 12.19
CA TRP A 381 13.92 -20.77 12.29
C TRP A 381 13.27 -20.67 10.89
N LEU A 382 13.98 -20.09 9.92
CA LEU A 382 13.49 -19.99 8.55
C LEU A 382 13.21 -21.38 7.98
N TRP A 383 14.16 -22.32 8.11
CA TRP A 383 14.02 -23.69 7.63
C TRP A 383 12.77 -24.39 8.16
N LYS A 384 12.46 -24.21 9.44
CA LYS A 384 11.27 -24.79 10.09
C LYS A 384 9.97 -24.17 9.57
N ASN A 385 9.99 -22.86 9.32
CA ASN A 385 8.81 -22.10 8.89
C ASN A 385 8.59 -22.08 7.37
N THR A 386 9.51 -22.66 6.59
CA THR A 386 9.37 -22.85 5.13
C THR A 386 9.26 -24.32 4.74
N ARG A 387 8.90 -25.20 5.68
CA ARG A 387 8.68 -26.63 5.35
C ARG A 387 7.40 -26.75 4.52
N PRO A 388 7.39 -27.66 3.52
CA PRO A 388 6.19 -27.91 2.76
C PRO A 388 5.07 -28.37 3.69
N LEU A 389 3.85 -27.93 3.41
CA LEU A 389 2.63 -28.50 3.96
C LEU A 389 2.61 -29.99 3.58
N LEU A 390 2.37 -30.85 4.56
CA LEU A 390 2.22 -32.27 4.30
C LEU A 390 0.94 -32.49 3.48
N ASP A 391 1.03 -33.32 2.45
CA ASP A 391 -0.15 -33.77 1.68
C ASP A 391 -1.16 -34.41 2.64
N VAL A 392 -2.41 -33.96 2.59
CA VAL A 392 -3.54 -34.52 3.34
C VAL A 392 -4.17 -35.66 2.57
#